data_AF-A0AAJ6G1N1-F1
#
_entry.id   AF-A0AAJ6G1N1-F1
#
_cell.length_a   1.000
_cell.length_b   1.000
_cell.length_c   1.000
_cell.angle_alpha   90.00
_cell.angle_beta   90.00
_cell.angle_gamma   90.00
#
_symmetry.space_group_name_H-M   'P 1'
#
loop_
_entity.id
_entity.type
_entity.pdbx_description
1 polymer ?
#
loop_
_entity_poly.entity_id
_entity_poly.type
_entity_poly.pdbx_seq_one_letter_code
_entity_poly.pdbx_strand_id
1 'polypeptide(L)'
;MHGSRSLLALALSAAACPAVADECAVDLTAMLALTPEQFDQDLGGGWRPMAEKAECQLAAADLIAAYRAQPKAAGNSTMIWHEAQMRAQAGQDAQAVALMRQTYKPAPDAGGWNPYVDASIAFIEKDRPALAAARTALAALPAPPEVNVKDGFFSFAMPNGEVVQVAWPPNLDVVDAFVRCFGQSYRQAYSAQSCRHPDTTTTPEGRTR
;
A
#
# COMPACT_ATOMS: atom_id res chain seq x y z
N MET A 1 -19.42 -39.49 60.52
CA MET A 1 -18.17 -39.08 59.82
C MET A 1 -18.60 -38.48 58.50
N HIS A 2 -18.69 -37.15 58.42
CA HIS A 2 -19.20 -36.45 57.23
C HIS A 2 -18.04 -36.22 56.25
N GLY A 3 -18.24 -36.69 55.02
CA GLY A 3 -17.31 -36.50 53.91
C GLY A 3 -17.37 -35.09 53.34
N SER A 4 -16.25 -34.64 52.79
CA SER A 4 -16.21 -33.51 51.88
C SER A 4 -15.13 -33.80 50.84
N ARG A 5 -15.56 -34.09 49.61
CA ARG A 5 -14.67 -34.20 48.44
C ARG A 5 -14.72 -32.85 47.72
N SER A 6 -13.66 -32.08 47.84
CA SER A 6 -13.49 -30.80 47.15
C SER A 6 -13.32 -31.04 45.65
N LEU A 7 -14.17 -30.39 44.85
CA LEU A 7 -14.05 -30.28 43.40
C LEU A 7 -12.98 -29.22 43.08
N LEU A 8 -11.94 -29.63 42.36
CA LEU A 8 -10.93 -28.71 41.82
C LEU A 8 -11.47 -28.14 40.49
N ALA A 9 -11.81 -26.85 40.46
CA ALA A 9 -12.20 -26.15 39.24
C ALA A 9 -10.94 -25.72 38.47
N LEU A 10 -10.77 -26.22 37.24
CA LEU A 10 -9.77 -25.75 36.29
C LEU A 10 -10.27 -24.41 35.69
N ALA A 11 -9.63 -23.30 36.05
CA ALA A 11 -9.87 -22.03 35.39
C ALA A 11 -9.10 -21.99 34.05
N LEU A 12 -9.82 -21.95 32.93
CA LEU A 12 -9.24 -21.58 31.63
C LEU A 12 -8.91 -20.09 31.66
N SER A 13 -7.62 -19.75 31.64
CA SER A 13 -7.17 -18.38 31.42
C SER A 13 -7.57 -17.92 30.02
N ALA A 14 -8.44 -16.90 29.94
CA ALA A 14 -8.72 -16.19 28.72
C ALA A 14 -7.44 -15.49 28.23
N ALA A 15 -7.04 -15.74 26.99
CA ALA A 15 -5.94 -15.05 26.34
C ALA A 15 -6.26 -13.54 26.22
N ALA A 16 -5.45 -12.72 26.86
CA ALA A 16 -5.49 -11.27 26.71
C ALA A 16 -4.87 -10.89 25.36
N CYS A 17 -5.67 -10.40 24.42
CA CYS A 17 -5.19 -9.53 23.33
C CYS A 17 -5.83 -8.13 23.40
N PRO A 18 -5.49 -7.25 24.37
CA PRO A 18 -5.81 -5.83 24.31
C PRO A 18 -4.64 -4.96 23.81
N ALA A 19 -3.41 -5.48 23.72
CA ALA A 19 -2.21 -4.65 23.49
C ALA A 19 -2.10 -4.06 22.07
N VAL A 20 -2.55 -4.79 21.04
CA VAL A 20 -2.43 -4.36 19.63
C VAL A 20 -3.34 -3.15 19.32
N ALA A 21 -4.43 -2.97 20.08
CA ALA A 21 -5.34 -1.84 19.89
C ALA A 21 -4.74 -0.50 20.38
N ASP A 22 -3.82 -0.54 21.35
CA ASP A 22 -3.24 0.65 21.95
C ASP A 22 -2.09 1.22 21.09
N GLU A 23 -1.30 0.34 20.44
CA GLU A 23 -0.14 0.75 19.62
C GLU A 23 -0.52 1.45 18.30
N CYS A 24 -1.76 1.27 17.86
CA CYS A 24 -2.34 1.92 16.68
C CYS A 24 -3.27 3.10 17.04
N ALA A 25 -3.39 3.44 18.32
CA ALA A 25 -4.25 4.54 18.75
C ALA A 25 -3.66 5.89 18.32
N VAL A 26 -4.54 6.80 17.92
CA VAL A 26 -4.23 8.22 17.66
C VAL A 26 -5.30 9.09 18.28
N ASP A 27 -4.98 10.35 18.52
CA ASP A 27 -6.00 11.36 18.75
C ASP A 27 -6.79 11.58 17.45
N LEU A 28 -7.92 10.89 17.32
CA LEU A 28 -8.79 10.97 16.17
C LEU A 28 -9.29 12.41 15.95
N THR A 29 -9.56 13.17 17.01
CA THR A 29 -10.05 14.55 16.89
C THR A 29 -8.97 15.44 16.27
N ALA A 30 -7.73 15.32 16.75
CA ALA A 30 -6.60 16.04 16.19
C ALA A 30 -6.33 15.63 14.73
N MET A 31 -6.37 14.34 14.41
CA MET A 31 -6.16 13.84 13.05
C MET A 31 -7.24 14.35 12.08
N LEU A 32 -8.50 14.29 12.50
CA LEU A 32 -9.61 14.79 11.70
C LEU A 32 -9.58 16.31 11.56
N ALA A 33 -8.88 17.06 12.42
CA ALA A 33 -8.73 18.51 12.33
C ALA A 33 -7.69 18.99 11.31
N LEU A 34 -6.71 18.15 10.93
CA LEU A 34 -5.65 18.47 9.96
C LEU A 34 -6.18 18.96 8.60
N THR A 35 -5.41 19.77 7.85
CA THR A 35 -5.74 20.08 6.45
C THR A 35 -5.50 18.85 5.55
N PRO A 36 -6.07 18.78 4.34
CA PRO A 36 -5.81 17.67 3.41
C PRO A 36 -4.32 17.43 3.16
N GLU A 37 -3.54 18.49 3.04
CA GLU A 37 -2.09 18.43 2.84
C GLU A 37 -1.37 17.87 4.08
N GLN A 38 -1.72 18.34 5.28
CA GLN A 38 -1.13 17.85 6.53
C GLN A 38 -1.51 16.39 6.81
N PHE A 39 -2.74 16.00 6.48
CA PHE A 39 -3.20 14.64 6.68
C PHE A 39 -2.53 13.67 5.68
N ASP A 40 -2.49 14.05 4.39
CA ASP A 40 -2.20 13.13 3.29
C ASP A 40 -0.90 13.38 2.54
N GLN A 41 -0.22 14.50 2.69
CA GLN A 41 1.01 14.82 1.93
C GLN A 41 2.24 15.01 2.84
N ASP A 42 2.04 15.21 4.15
CA ASP A 42 3.13 15.16 5.13
C ASP A 42 3.66 13.72 5.24
N LEU A 43 4.94 13.53 4.90
CA LEU A 43 5.60 12.22 4.94
C LEU A 43 5.92 11.77 6.38
N GLY A 44 6.12 12.71 7.31
CA GLY A 44 6.41 12.43 8.72
C GLY A 44 5.21 12.61 9.66
N GLY A 45 4.07 13.04 9.13
CA GLY A 45 2.86 13.36 9.88
C GLY A 45 1.60 12.72 9.31
N GLY A 46 0.45 13.18 9.80
CA GLY A 46 -0.85 12.66 9.37
C GLY A 46 -1.02 11.16 9.61
N TRP A 47 -1.55 10.45 8.62
CA TRP A 47 -1.83 9.01 8.73
C TRP A 47 -0.61 8.10 8.49
N ARG A 48 0.46 8.61 7.88
CA ARG A 48 1.61 7.78 7.44
C ARG A 48 2.36 7.08 8.56
N PRO A 49 2.72 7.73 9.68
CA PRO A 49 3.41 7.05 10.78
C PRO A 49 2.65 5.85 11.35
N MET A 50 1.30 5.90 11.33
CA MET A 50 0.47 4.75 11.69
C MET A 50 0.58 3.66 10.63
N ALA A 51 0.46 4.01 9.35
CA ALA A 51 0.52 3.05 8.25
C ALA A 51 1.89 2.42 8.01
N GLU A 52 2.98 2.93 8.57
CA GLU A 52 4.28 2.24 8.52
C GLU A 52 4.30 0.97 9.39
N LYS A 53 3.52 0.98 10.47
CA LYS A 53 3.39 -0.16 11.38
C LYS A 53 2.59 -1.29 10.73
N ALA A 54 3.12 -2.51 10.78
CA ALA A 54 2.54 -3.65 10.06
C ALA A 54 1.16 -4.04 10.59
N GLU A 55 0.99 -3.93 11.89
CA GLU A 55 -0.19 -4.25 12.67
C GLU A 55 -1.29 -3.18 12.56
N CYS A 56 -0.96 -1.97 12.09
CA CYS A 56 -1.90 -0.84 12.08
C CYS A 56 -2.54 -0.55 10.71
N GLN A 57 -2.36 -1.42 9.70
CA GLN A 57 -2.92 -1.17 8.35
C GLN A 57 -4.44 -0.98 8.35
N LEU A 58 -5.15 -1.80 9.14
CA LEU A 58 -6.61 -1.68 9.27
C LEU A 58 -7.01 -0.36 9.95
N ALA A 59 -6.34 0.00 11.05
CA ALA A 59 -6.59 1.25 11.76
C ALA A 59 -6.28 2.47 10.87
N ALA A 60 -5.22 2.42 10.07
CA ALA A 60 -4.87 3.46 9.10
C ALA A 60 -5.95 3.58 8.02
N ALA A 61 -6.45 2.45 7.49
CA ALA A 61 -7.56 2.45 6.54
C ALA A 61 -8.83 3.08 7.13
N ASP A 62 -9.16 2.76 8.38
CA ASP A 62 -10.31 3.33 9.09
C ASP A 62 -10.14 4.84 9.35
N LEU A 63 -8.92 5.29 9.69
CA LEU A 63 -8.59 6.70 9.86
C LEU A 63 -8.75 7.48 8.54
N ILE A 64 -8.24 6.95 7.43
CA ILE A 64 -8.39 7.58 6.11
C ILE A 64 -9.86 7.63 5.70
N ALA A 65 -10.63 6.56 5.94
CA ALA A 65 -12.06 6.52 5.66
C ALA A 65 -12.82 7.61 6.45
N ALA A 66 -12.54 7.73 7.75
CA ALA A 66 -13.12 8.75 8.60
C ALA A 66 -12.75 10.17 8.13
N TYR A 67 -11.49 10.40 7.75
CA TYR A 67 -11.05 11.68 7.22
C TYR A 67 -11.75 12.03 5.90
N ARG A 68 -11.86 11.06 4.99
CA ARG A 68 -12.45 11.21 3.66
C ARG A 68 -13.95 11.48 3.69
N ALA A 69 -14.63 11.11 4.78
CA ALA A 69 -16.04 11.45 5.01
C ALA A 69 -16.27 12.95 5.31
N GLN A 70 -15.20 13.73 5.56
CA GLN A 70 -15.32 15.16 5.83
C GLN A 70 -15.49 15.98 4.54
N PRO A 71 -16.27 17.08 4.57
CA PRO A 71 -16.44 17.95 3.40
C PRO A 71 -15.13 18.47 2.81
N LYS A 72 -14.12 18.74 3.66
CA LYS A 72 -12.79 19.22 3.23
C LYS A 72 -11.97 18.20 2.44
N ALA A 73 -12.36 16.93 2.45
CA ALA A 73 -11.70 15.85 1.74
C ALA A 73 -12.51 15.37 0.52
N ALA A 74 -13.67 15.97 0.26
CA ALA A 74 -14.55 15.55 -0.82
C ALA A 74 -13.87 15.65 -2.19
N GLY A 75 -14.03 14.60 -3.02
CA GLY A 75 -13.47 14.56 -4.38
C GLY A 75 -11.98 14.22 -4.46
N ASN A 76 -11.28 14.04 -3.34
CA ASN A 76 -9.86 13.66 -3.37
C ASN A 76 -9.69 12.16 -3.71
N SER A 77 -9.47 11.85 -4.98
CA SER A 77 -9.27 10.48 -5.46
C SER A 77 -7.99 9.82 -4.92
N THR A 78 -6.96 10.59 -4.58
CA THR A 78 -5.73 10.08 -3.96
C THR A 78 -6.03 9.48 -2.58
N MET A 79 -6.89 10.12 -1.78
CA MET A 79 -7.29 9.55 -0.48
C MET A 79 -8.13 8.28 -0.64
N ILE A 80 -8.95 8.16 -1.71
CA ILE A 80 -9.65 6.90 -2.03
C ILE A 80 -8.62 5.79 -2.29
N TRP A 81 -7.58 6.11 -3.07
CA TRP A 81 -6.52 5.16 -3.38
C TRP A 81 -5.73 4.73 -2.15
N HIS A 82 -5.33 5.68 -1.29
CA HIS A 82 -4.60 5.36 -0.06
C HIS A 82 -5.42 4.47 0.88
N GLU A 83 -6.71 4.76 1.06
CA GLU A 83 -7.59 3.87 1.80
C GLU A 83 -7.61 2.46 1.18
N ALA A 84 -7.82 2.37 -0.13
CA ALA A 84 -7.87 1.09 -0.84
C ALA A 84 -6.58 0.28 -0.65
N GLN A 85 -5.43 0.94 -0.70
CA GLN A 85 -4.13 0.31 -0.49
C GLN A 85 -3.98 -0.21 0.94
N MET A 86 -4.37 0.56 1.96
CA MET A 86 -4.35 0.12 3.36
C MET A 86 -5.30 -1.06 3.58
N ARG A 87 -6.50 -1.01 2.99
CA ARG A 87 -7.47 -2.14 3.00
C ARG A 87 -6.85 -3.40 2.39
N ALA A 88 -6.17 -3.29 1.25
CA ALA A 88 -5.49 -4.43 0.62
C ALA A 88 -4.34 -4.97 1.49
N GLN A 89 -3.55 -4.09 2.11
CA GLN A 89 -2.48 -4.51 3.04
C GLN A 89 -3.03 -5.22 4.28
N ALA A 90 -4.22 -4.84 4.75
CA ALA A 90 -4.94 -5.49 5.84
C ALA A 90 -5.71 -6.75 5.42
N GLY A 91 -5.69 -7.13 4.12
CA GLY A 91 -6.40 -8.31 3.60
C GLY A 91 -7.90 -8.10 3.35
N GLN A 92 -8.39 -6.86 3.34
CA GLN A 92 -9.79 -6.52 3.01
C GLN A 92 -9.97 -6.37 1.49
N ASP A 93 -9.65 -7.44 0.76
CA ASP A 93 -9.51 -7.46 -0.70
C ASP A 93 -10.74 -6.92 -1.45
N ALA A 94 -11.94 -7.37 -1.10
CA ALA A 94 -13.17 -6.93 -1.77
C ALA A 94 -13.44 -5.42 -1.60
N GLN A 95 -13.15 -4.88 -0.42
CA GLN A 95 -13.30 -3.44 -0.14
C GLN A 95 -12.22 -2.64 -0.87
N ALA A 96 -10.98 -3.13 -0.85
CA ALA A 96 -9.88 -2.53 -1.57
C ALA A 96 -10.18 -2.42 -3.07
N VAL A 97 -10.60 -3.52 -3.70
CA VAL A 97 -10.96 -3.53 -5.13
C VAL A 97 -12.08 -2.54 -5.44
N ALA A 98 -13.15 -2.52 -4.63
CA ALA A 98 -14.26 -1.59 -4.82
C ALA A 98 -13.83 -0.11 -4.74
N LEU A 99 -12.87 0.21 -3.86
CA LEU A 99 -12.30 1.55 -3.75
C LEU A 99 -11.34 1.86 -4.91
N MET A 100 -10.45 0.93 -5.28
CA MET A 100 -9.52 1.10 -6.41
C MET A 100 -10.26 1.42 -7.71
N ARG A 101 -11.38 0.74 -7.98
CA ARG A 101 -12.22 1.00 -9.16
C ARG A 101 -12.82 2.42 -9.19
N GLN A 102 -12.99 3.08 -8.04
CA GLN A 102 -13.48 4.47 -7.99
C GLN A 102 -12.40 5.48 -8.40
N THR A 103 -11.14 5.05 -8.50
CA THR A 103 -10.01 5.94 -8.78
C THR A 103 -9.65 6.02 -10.26
N TYR A 104 -10.33 5.26 -11.14
CA TYR A 104 -10.08 5.36 -12.58
C TYR A 104 -10.21 6.79 -13.09
N LYS A 105 -9.28 7.17 -13.97
CA LYS A 105 -9.27 8.47 -14.63
C LYS A 105 -9.91 8.36 -16.02
N PRO A 106 -10.57 9.42 -16.50
CA PRO A 106 -11.00 9.47 -17.89
C PRO A 106 -9.80 9.43 -18.83
N ALA A 107 -10.00 8.91 -20.05
CA ALA A 107 -8.99 9.01 -21.09
C ALA A 107 -8.83 10.47 -21.58
N PRO A 108 -7.62 10.89 -21.99
CA PRO A 108 -6.38 10.13 -22.01
C PRO A 108 -5.70 10.02 -20.64
N ASP A 109 -5.22 8.83 -20.28
CA ASP A 109 -4.47 8.57 -19.04
C ASP A 109 -2.96 8.63 -19.29
N ALA A 110 -2.46 9.85 -19.55
CA ALA A 110 -1.07 10.08 -19.94
C ALA A 110 -0.03 9.60 -18.90
N GLY A 111 -0.44 9.50 -17.62
CA GLY A 111 0.41 9.07 -16.52
C GLY A 111 0.38 7.58 -16.20
N GLY A 112 -0.45 6.79 -16.90
CA GLY A 112 -0.53 5.35 -16.66
C GLY A 112 -1.22 4.92 -15.38
N TRP A 113 -2.09 5.78 -14.85
CA TRP A 113 -2.81 5.48 -13.63
C TRP A 113 -3.72 4.25 -13.76
N ASN A 114 -4.50 4.15 -14.83
CA ASN A 114 -5.48 3.09 -15.03
C ASN A 114 -4.81 1.71 -15.18
N PRO A 115 -3.73 1.52 -15.98
CA PRO A 115 -2.97 0.27 -15.97
C PRO A 115 -2.39 -0.10 -14.60
N TYR A 116 -1.99 0.87 -13.79
CA TYR A 116 -1.54 0.61 -12.42
C TYR A 116 -2.69 0.17 -11.49
N VAL A 117 -3.87 0.79 -11.62
CA VAL A 117 -5.10 0.36 -10.94
C VAL A 117 -5.46 -1.07 -11.34
N ASP A 118 -5.46 -1.37 -12.64
CA ASP A 118 -5.77 -2.70 -13.18
C ASP A 118 -4.79 -3.76 -12.65
N ALA A 119 -3.49 -3.45 -12.63
CA ALA A 119 -2.47 -4.35 -12.10
C ALA A 119 -2.67 -4.62 -10.59
N SER A 120 -3.01 -3.59 -9.81
CA SER A 120 -3.25 -3.73 -8.37
C SER A 120 -4.47 -4.59 -8.09
N ILE A 121 -5.58 -4.36 -8.82
CA ILE A 121 -6.80 -5.15 -8.72
C ILE A 121 -6.53 -6.61 -9.12
N ALA A 122 -5.87 -6.83 -10.26
CA ALA A 122 -5.56 -8.16 -10.76
C ALA A 122 -4.66 -8.95 -9.79
N PHE A 123 -3.71 -8.28 -9.12
CA PHE A 123 -2.91 -8.92 -8.07
C PHE A 123 -3.77 -9.36 -6.89
N ILE A 124 -4.66 -8.49 -6.39
CA ILE A 124 -5.56 -8.79 -5.28
C ILE A 124 -6.53 -9.92 -5.62
N GLU A 125 -7.13 -9.87 -6.83
CA GLU A 125 -8.06 -10.88 -7.35
C GLU A 125 -7.33 -12.18 -7.78
N LYS A 126 -6.00 -12.22 -7.71
CA LYS A 126 -5.14 -13.35 -8.13
C LYS A 126 -5.35 -13.72 -9.60
N ASP A 127 -5.61 -12.73 -10.44
CA ASP A 127 -5.73 -12.87 -11.89
C ASP A 127 -4.37 -12.62 -12.57
N ARG A 128 -3.62 -13.70 -12.80
CA ARG A 128 -2.28 -13.61 -13.41
C ARG A 128 -2.33 -13.11 -14.87
N PRO A 129 -3.24 -13.58 -15.74
CA PRO A 129 -3.41 -13.02 -17.08
C PRO A 129 -3.68 -11.51 -17.08
N ALA A 130 -4.62 -11.04 -16.24
CA ALA A 130 -4.95 -9.61 -16.17
C ALA A 130 -3.77 -8.78 -15.64
N LEU A 131 -3.04 -9.27 -14.65
CA LEU A 131 -1.84 -8.62 -14.14
C LEU A 131 -0.76 -8.48 -15.22
N ALA A 132 -0.55 -9.53 -16.03
CA ALA A 132 0.41 -9.48 -17.13
C ALA A 132 -0.01 -8.50 -18.24
N ALA A 133 -1.31 -8.42 -18.55
CA ALA A 133 -1.86 -7.48 -19.50
C ALA A 133 -1.69 -6.02 -19.00
N ALA A 134 -2.05 -5.76 -17.75
CA ALA A 134 -1.93 -4.44 -17.11
C ALA A 134 -0.47 -3.97 -17.05
N ARG A 135 0.47 -4.86 -16.69
CA ARG A 135 1.92 -4.57 -16.77
C ARG A 135 2.34 -4.19 -18.18
N THR A 136 1.90 -4.96 -19.18
CA THR A 136 2.25 -4.71 -20.59
C THR A 136 1.72 -3.35 -21.05
N ALA A 137 0.49 -3.02 -20.67
CA ALA A 137 -0.12 -1.73 -20.96
C ALA A 137 0.62 -0.57 -20.28
N LEU A 138 1.00 -0.72 -19.01
CA LEU A 138 1.78 0.29 -18.27
C LEU A 138 3.13 0.51 -18.95
N ALA A 139 3.90 -0.56 -19.17
CA ALA A 139 5.24 -0.49 -19.76
C ALA A 139 5.27 0.09 -21.20
N ALA A 140 4.15 0.03 -21.92
CA ALA A 140 4.03 0.57 -23.27
C ALA A 140 3.73 2.08 -23.31
N LEU A 141 3.57 2.75 -22.18
CA LEU A 141 3.24 4.17 -22.16
C LEU A 141 4.37 5.04 -22.73
N PRO A 142 4.07 5.91 -23.70
CA PRO A 142 5.04 6.85 -24.21
C PRO A 142 5.42 7.84 -23.10
N ALA A 143 6.70 8.13 -22.98
CA ALA A 143 7.15 9.25 -22.16
C ALA A 143 6.52 10.56 -22.68
N PRO A 144 6.01 11.44 -21.79
CA PRO A 144 5.52 12.74 -22.19
C PRO A 144 6.66 13.53 -22.85
N PRO A 145 6.44 14.22 -23.98
CA PRO A 145 7.49 14.98 -24.66
C PRO A 145 8.18 16.03 -23.77
N GLU A 146 7.46 16.55 -22.78
CA GLU A 146 7.92 17.56 -21.83
C GLU A 146 8.82 16.97 -20.74
N VAL A 147 8.76 15.65 -20.53
CA VAL A 147 9.52 14.93 -19.52
C VAL A 147 10.76 14.35 -20.20
N ASN A 148 11.93 14.88 -19.86
CA ASN A 148 13.20 14.46 -20.44
C ASN A 148 13.64 13.11 -19.84
N VAL A 149 12.96 12.03 -20.25
CA VAL A 149 13.28 10.66 -19.83
C VAL A 149 14.58 10.23 -20.48
N LYS A 150 15.59 9.92 -19.66
CA LYS A 150 16.89 9.38 -20.09
C LYS A 150 17.14 8.07 -19.38
N ASP A 151 17.54 7.05 -20.13
CA ASP A 151 17.81 5.71 -19.61
C ASP A 151 16.65 5.10 -18.80
N GLY A 152 15.41 5.47 -19.14
CA GLY A 152 14.21 5.01 -18.45
C GLY A 152 13.87 5.78 -17.17
N PHE A 153 14.54 6.90 -16.88
CA PHE A 153 14.25 7.74 -15.72
C PHE A 153 13.97 9.18 -16.12
N PHE A 154 13.01 9.82 -15.46
CA PHE A 154 12.89 11.28 -15.49
C PHE A 154 13.42 11.87 -14.19
N SER A 155 14.03 13.06 -14.30
CA SER A 155 14.59 13.79 -13.17
C SER A 155 13.77 15.04 -12.90
N PHE A 156 13.50 15.34 -11.64
CA PHE A 156 12.99 16.65 -11.23
C PHE A 156 13.75 17.16 -10.00
N ALA A 157 13.89 18.48 -9.92
CA ALA A 157 14.48 19.12 -8.76
C ALA A 157 13.40 19.35 -7.70
N MET A 158 13.66 18.90 -6.48
CA MET A 158 12.87 19.24 -5.30
C MET A 158 13.14 20.70 -4.89
N PRO A 159 12.25 21.34 -4.09
CA PRO A 159 12.43 22.71 -3.62
C PRO A 159 13.74 22.95 -2.84
N ASN A 160 14.31 21.90 -2.24
CA ASN A 160 15.60 21.93 -1.54
C ASN A 160 16.83 21.85 -2.48
N GLY A 161 16.61 21.76 -3.80
CA GLY A 161 17.66 21.64 -4.81
C GLY A 161 18.13 20.21 -5.10
N GLU A 162 17.61 19.21 -4.39
CA GLU A 162 17.92 17.79 -4.64
C GLU A 162 17.27 17.32 -5.95
N VAL A 163 18.02 16.58 -6.76
CA VAL A 163 17.49 16.00 -8.00
C VAL A 163 17.07 14.56 -7.73
N VAL A 164 15.79 14.28 -7.86
CA VAL A 164 15.23 12.94 -7.72
C VAL A 164 15.04 12.33 -9.10
N GLN A 165 15.50 11.08 -9.26
CA GLN A 165 15.26 10.27 -10.45
C GLN A 165 14.12 9.29 -10.19
N VAL A 166 13.13 9.28 -11.07
CA VAL A 166 11.99 8.37 -10.99
C VAL A 166 11.92 7.58 -12.29
N ALA A 167 11.78 6.26 -12.16
CA ALA A 167 11.63 5.38 -13.31
C ALA A 167 10.35 5.75 -14.08
N TRP A 168 10.46 5.78 -15.40
CA TRP A 168 9.34 5.87 -16.31
C TRP A 168 8.95 4.46 -16.80
N PRO A 169 7.66 4.12 -16.85
CA PRO A 169 6.52 4.86 -16.30
C PRO A 169 6.42 4.75 -14.76
N PRO A 170 5.76 5.71 -14.08
CA PRO A 170 5.54 5.62 -12.64
C PRO A 170 4.88 4.30 -12.24
N ASN A 171 5.25 3.77 -11.08
CA ASN A 171 4.73 2.53 -10.50
C ASN A 171 5.04 1.23 -11.27
N LEU A 172 5.80 1.27 -12.38
CA LEU A 172 6.16 0.04 -13.09
C LEU A 172 6.96 -0.92 -12.18
N ASP A 173 7.81 -0.39 -11.30
CA ASP A 173 8.56 -1.17 -10.31
C ASP A 173 7.65 -1.89 -9.30
N VAL A 174 6.53 -1.26 -8.92
CA VAL A 174 5.48 -1.86 -8.07
C VAL A 174 4.81 -3.01 -8.81
N VAL A 175 4.39 -2.79 -10.06
CA VAL A 175 3.71 -3.81 -10.86
C VAL A 175 4.66 -4.99 -11.17
N ASP A 176 5.94 -4.71 -11.39
CA ASP A 176 6.94 -5.76 -11.52
C ASP A 176 7.08 -6.58 -10.24
N ALA A 177 6.97 -5.94 -9.07
CA ALA A 177 6.99 -6.64 -7.78
C ALA A 177 5.75 -7.54 -7.60
N PHE A 178 4.57 -7.07 -8.02
CA PHE A 178 3.36 -7.89 -8.07
C PHE A 178 3.52 -9.12 -8.96
N VAL A 179 4.17 -8.99 -10.12
CA VAL A 179 4.46 -10.14 -10.99
C VAL A 179 5.48 -11.09 -10.36
N ARG A 180 6.56 -10.56 -9.77
CA ARG A 180 7.61 -11.38 -9.12
C ARG A 180 7.08 -12.14 -7.92
N CYS A 181 6.30 -11.48 -7.07
CA CYS A 181 5.78 -12.02 -5.82
C CYS A 181 4.30 -12.42 -5.93
N PHE A 182 3.86 -12.82 -7.13
CA PHE A 182 2.49 -13.23 -7.37
C PHE A 182 2.04 -14.34 -6.41
N GLY A 183 0.86 -14.17 -5.81
CA GLY A 183 0.29 -15.09 -4.82
C GLY A 183 0.67 -14.79 -3.37
N GLN A 184 1.62 -13.88 -3.11
CA GLN A 184 1.85 -13.33 -1.76
C GLN A 184 0.76 -12.33 -1.36
N SER A 185 0.74 -11.90 -0.10
CA SER A 185 -0.17 -10.83 0.31
C SER A 185 0.18 -9.50 -0.39
N TYR A 186 -0.81 -8.62 -0.55
CA TYR A 186 -0.59 -7.30 -1.16
C TYR A 186 0.53 -6.53 -0.44
N ARG A 187 0.52 -6.55 0.90
CA ARG A 187 1.58 -5.93 1.71
C ARG A 187 2.97 -6.49 1.40
N GLN A 188 3.10 -7.81 1.30
CA GLN A 188 4.40 -8.43 1.00
C GLN A 188 4.90 -8.02 -0.39
N ALA A 189 4.07 -8.14 -1.42
CA ALA A 189 4.50 -7.79 -2.77
C ALA A 189 4.75 -6.28 -2.95
N TYR A 190 4.00 -5.43 -2.25
CA TYR A 190 4.14 -3.97 -2.33
C TYR A 190 5.38 -3.44 -1.58
N SER A 191 5.68 -3.98 -0.39
CA SER A 191 6.65 -3.38 0.53
C SER A 191 7.93 -4.19 0.74
N ALA A 192 7.95 -5.49 0.44
CA ALA A 192 9.15 -6.29 0.69
C ALA A 192 10.27 -5.95 -0.30
N GLN A 193 11.48 -5.72 0.22
CA GLN A 193 12.66 -5.44 -0.60
C GLN A 193 12.93 -6.56 -1.62
N SER A 194 12.76 -7.82 -1.22
CA SER A 194 12.90 -8.98 -2.12
C SER A 194 11.94 -8.96 -3.31
N CYS A 195 10.80 -8.26 -3.18
CA CYS A 195 9.83 -8.08 -4.26
C CYS A 195 10.12 -6.83 -5.07
N ARG A 196 10.45 -5.69 -4.46
CA ARG A 196 10.66 -4.39 -5.14
C ARG A 196 12.03 -4.30 -5.82
N HIS A 197 13.07 -4.79 -5.15
CA HIS A 197 14.47 -4.73 -5.59
C HIS A 197 15.19 -6.01 -5.15
N PRO A 198 14.94 -7.17 -5.80
CA PRO A 198 15.72 -8.36 -5.52
C PRO A 198 17.19 -8.06 -5.82
N ASP A 199 18.05 -8.21 -4.82
CA ASP A 199 19.49 -8.02 -4.93
C ASP A 199 20.03 -8.74 -6.18
N THR A 200 20.74 -7.99 -7.04
CA THR A 200 21.54 -8.57 -8.13
C THR A 200 22.84 -9.22 -7.62
N THR A 201 23.04 -9.26 -6.30
CA THR A 201 24.30 -9.63 -5.64
C THR A 201 24.49 -11.12 -5.37
N THR A 202 23.65 -12.01 -5.90
CA THR A 202 23.99 -13.45 -5.93
C THR A 202 24.88 -13.74 -7.13
N THR A 203 26.14 -13.28 -7.07
CA THR A 203 27.20 -14.00 -7.80
C THR A 203 27.31 -15.37 -7.13
N PRO A 204 27.14 -16.50 -7.83
CA PRO A 204 27.33 -17.80 -7.22
C PRO A 204 28.78 -17.89 -6.75
N GLU A 205 28.98 -18.04 -5.44
CA GLU A 205 30.28 -18.38 -4.89
C GLU A 205 30.86 -19.59 -5.63
N GLY A 206 32.16 -19.46 -5.91
CA GLY A 206 33.07 -20.41 -6.54
C GLY A 206 32.56 -21.83 -6.71
N ARG A 207 32.29 -22.19 -7.96
CA ARG A 207 32.42 -23.58 -8.39
C ARG A 207 33.91 -23.91 -8.47
N THR A 208 34.43 -24.49 -7.39
CA THR A 208 35.69 -25.23 -7.38
C THR A 208 35.77 -26.19 -8.56
N ARG A 209 36.86 -26.10 -9.33
CA ARG A 209 37.49 -27.22 -10.02
C ARG A 209 38.99 -27.14 -9.78
#